data_AF-A0A2A5M6X2-F1
#
_entry.id   AF-A0A2A5M6X2-F1
#
_cell.length_a   1.000
_cell.length_b   1.000
_cell.length_c   1.000
_cell.angle_alpha   90.00
_cell.angle_beta   90.00
_cell.angle_gamma   90.00
#
_symmetry.space_group_name_H-M   'P 1'
#
loop_
_entity.id
_entity.type
_entity.pdbx_description
1 polymer ?
#
loop_
_entity_poly.entity_id
_entity_poly.type
_entity_poly.pdbx_seq_one_letter_code
_entity_poly.pdbx_strand_id
1 'polypeptide(L)' 'DLGFSYAKIDEGLKALETNDEKLLRTLDPSLIAMLKNRMQKNAFKGKMPEILEI' A
#
# COMPACT_ATOMS: atom_id res chain seq x y z
N ASP A 1 0.35 -11.45 11.72
CA ASP A 1 -0.44 -11.48 10.47
C ASP A 1 0.12 -10.69 9.29
N LEU A 2 0.76 -9.53 9.49
CA LEU A 2 1.36 -8.75 8.38
C LEU A 2 2.86 -9.03 8.14
N GLY A 3 3.54 -9.78 9.01
CA GLY A 3 4.94 -10.19 8.79
C GLY A 3 6.00 -9.11 8.96
N PHE A 4 5.62 -7.84 9.15
CA PHE A 4 6.52 -6.70 9.36
C PHE A 4 6.07 -5.85 10.57
N SER A 5 7.01 -5.07 11.12
CA SER A 5 6.69 -4.11 12.17
C SER A 5 5.92 -2.90 11.60
N TYR A 6 5.04 -2.32 12.42
CA TYR A 6 4.28 -1.12 12.02
C TYR A 6 5.18 0.05 11.61
N ALA A 7 6.31 0.24 12.27
CA ALA A 7 7.27 1.29 11.90
C ALA A 7 7.77 1.15 10.45
N LYS A 8 8.02 -0.08 9.98
CA LYS A 8 8.46 -0.35 8.61
C LYS A 8 7.31 -0.24 7.61
N ILE A 9 6.11 -0.65 8.02
CA ILE A 9 4.90 -0.51 7.22
C ILE A 9 4.59 0.97 6.99
N ASP A 10 4.62 1.81 8.03
CA ASP A 10 4.35 3.24 7.94
C ASP A 10 5.39 3.96 7.07
N GLU A 11 6.68 3.61 7.22
CA GLU A 11 7.76 4.11 6.37
C GLU A 11 7.50 3.78 4.88
N GLY A 12 7.13 2.53 4.60
CA GLY A 12 6.82 2.08 3.24
C GLY A 12 5.55 2.69 2.66
N LEU A 13 4.50 2.84 3.46
CA LEU A 13 3.25 3.50 3.06
C LEU A 13 3.49 4.97 2.72
N LYS A 14 4.24 5.68 3.57
CA LYS A 14 4.58 7.08 3.34
C LYS A 14 5.37 7.26 2.04
N ALA A 15 6.35 6.39 1.79
CA ALA A 15 7.13 6.40 0.55
C ALA A 15 6.28 6.12 -0.69
N LEU A 16 5.31 5.20 -0.60
CA LEU A 16 4.38 4.88 -1.69
C LEU A 16 3.44 6.04 -1.98
N GLU A 17 2.92 6.72 -0.94
CA GLU A 17 2.03 7.87 -1.09
C GLU A 17 2.73 9.07 -1.74
N THR A 18 3.99 9.33 -1.36
CA THR A 18 4.77 10.45 -1.91
C THR A 18 5.54 10.11 -3.20
N ASN A 19 5.41 8.88 -3.72
CA ASN A 19 6.22 8.37 -4.83
C ASN A 19 7.73 8.58 -4.65
N ASP A 20 8.23 8.41 -3.41
CA ASP A 20 9.65 8.58 -3.12
C ASP A 20 10.46 7.38 -3.62
N GLU A 21 10.86 7.44 -4.90
CA GLU A 21 11.64 6.39 -5.55
C GLU A 21 12.95 6.06 -4.83
N LYS A 22 13.54 7.03 -4.13
CA LYS A 22 14.82 6.83 -3.46
C LYS A 22 14.62 5.95 -2.24
N LEU A 23 13.60 6.22 -1.44
CA LEU A 23 13.27 5.43 -0.27
C LEU A 23 12.74 4.04 -0.66
N LEU A 24 11.93 3.95 -1.71
CA LEU A 24 11.38 2.69 -2.22
C LEU A 24 12.47 1.70 -2.69
N ARG A 25 13.62 2.18 -3.18
CA ARG A 25 14.76 1.33 -3.58
C ARG A 25 15.55 0.77 -2.39
N THR A 26 15.52 1.45 -1.25
CA THR A 26 16.19 1.02 0.00
C THR A 26 15.36 0.08 0.85
N LEU A 27 14.03 0.10 0.70
CA LEU A 27 13.12 -0.75 1.46
C LEU A 27 13.12 -2.19 0.94
N ASP A 28 12.76 -3.13 1.81
CA ASP A 28 12.65 -4.54 1.46
C ASP A 28 11.63 -4.72 0.30
N PRO A 29 12.04 -5.30 -0.84
CA PRO A 29 11.14 -5.54 -1.97
C PRO A 29 9.90 -6.37 -1.58
N SER A 30 10.03 -7.29 -0.63
CA SER A 30 8.93 -8.14 -0.15
C SER A 30 7.89 -7.32 0.63
N LEU A 31 8.36 -6.35 1.42
CA LEU A 31 7.49 -5.39 2.11
C LEU A 31 6.72 -4.55 1.09
N ILE A 32 7.41 -3.99 0.09
CA ILE A 32 6.77 -3.16 -0.93
C ILE A 32 5.75 -3.96 -1.75
N ALA A 33 6.09 -5.19 -2.15
CA ALA A 33 5.17 -6.08 -2.85
C ALA A 33 3.92 -6.39 -2.01
N MET A 34 4.09 -6.66 -0.72
CA MET A 34 2.98 -6.87 0.20
C MET A 34 2.09 -5.63 0.33
N LEU A 35 2.69 -4.45 0.53
CA LEU A 35 1.95 -3.18 0.67
C LEU A 35 1.14 -2.89 -0.60
N LYS A 36 1.77 -2.94 -1.78
CA LYS A 36 1.09 -2.73 -3.06
C LYS A 36 -0.07 -3.71 -3.27
N ASN A 37 0.14 -5.00 -3.01
CA ASN A 37 -0.91 -6.02 -3.15
C ASN A 37 -2.10 -5.75 -2.20
N ARG A 38 -1.82 -5.39 -0.94
CA ARG A 38 -2.86 -5.08 0.04
C ARG A 38 -3.64 -3.83 -0.34
N MET A 39 -2.97 -2.76 -0.76
CA MET A 39 -3.60 -1.51 -1.20
C MET A 39 -4.51 -1.75 -2.41
N GLN A 40 -4.00 -2.46 -3.43
CA GLN A 40 -4.77 -2.78 -4.62
C GLN A 40 -6.01 -3.63 -4.30
N LYS A 41 -5.83 -4.73 -3.55
CA LYS A 41 -6.92 -5.65 -3.23
C LYS A 41 -7.99 -5.02 -2.33
N ASN A 42 -7.64 -4.04 -1.50
CA ASN A 42 -8.57 -3.40 -0.57
C ASN A 42 -9.02 -2.00 -0.99
N ALA A 43 -8.64 -1.52 -2.18
CA ALA A 43 -8.99 -0.19 -2.67
C ALA A 43 -10.50 0.07 -2.68
N PHE A 44 -11.31 -0.99 -2.90
CA PHE A 44 -12.78 -0.89 -2.88
C PHE A 44 -13.35 -0.46 -1.52
N LYS A 45 -12.65 -0.72 -0.41
CA LYS A 45 -13.13 -0.36 0.94
C LYS A 45 -13.17 1.14 1.19
N GLY A 46 -12.36 1.91 0.45
CA GLY A 46 -12.34 3.36 0.51
C GLY A 46 -13.20 4.04 -0.56
N LYS A 47 -13.91 3.27 -1.39
CA LYS A 47 -14.77 3.78 -2.45
C LYS A 47 -16.23 3.54 -2.08
N MET A 48 -17.10 4.43 -2.54
CA MET A 48 -18.54 4.18 -2.51
C MET A 48 -18.87 2.99 -3.42
N PRO A 49 -19.92 2.20 -3.09
CA PRO A 49 -20.40 1.16 -3.99
C PRO A 49 -20.79 1.78 -5.33
N GLU A 50 -20.40 1.15 -6.42
CA GLU A 50 -20.81 1.55 -7.76
C GLU A 50 -22.28 1.14 -7.94
N ILE A 51 -23.14 2.13 -8.17
CA ILE A 51 -24.58 1.93 -8.38
C ILE A 51 -24.84 2.09 -9.87
N LEU A 52 -25.45 1.08 -10.48
CA LEU A 52 -25.84 1.11 -11.89
C LEU A 52 -26.93 2.18 -12.07
N GLU A 53 -26.68 3.16 -12.92
CA GLU A 53 -27.73 4.08 -13.39
C GLU A 53 -28.48 3.45 -14.57
N ILE A 54 -29.81 3.38 -14.44
CA ILE A 54 -30.75 2.79 -15.41
C ILE A 54 -31.59 3.92 -16.01
#